data_AF-A0A067R7L7-F1
#
_entry.id   AF-A0A067R7L7-F1
#
_cell.length_a   1.000
_cell.length_b   1.000
_cell.length_c   1.000
_cell.angle_alpha   90.00
_cell.angle_beta   90.00
_cell.angle_gamma   90.00
#
_symmetry.space_group_name_H-M   'P 1'
#
loop_
_entity.id
_entity.type
_entity.pdbx_description
1 polymer ?
#
loop_
_entity_poly.entity_id
_entity_poly.type
_entity_poly.pdbx_seq_one_letter_code
_entity_poly.pdbx_strand_id
1 'polypeptide(L)' 'NVTTPPPHTPDLSPTDYFLFPKVTLQLKGARFDTIKAIQKAVTDKLQVIPAEDFSNATKKLATSANQCSASNGSYFE' A
#
# COMPACT_ATOMS: atom_id res chain seq x y z
N ASN A 1 5.33 -5.08 -23.62
CA ASN A 1 6.39 -4.13 -23.30
C ASN A 1 6.45 -4.01 -21.79
N VAL A 2 7.42 -4.64 -21.12
CA VAL A 2 7.51 -4.62 -19.65
C VAL A 2 8.48 -3.50 -19.29
N THR A 3 7.94 -2.37 -18.85
CA THR A 3 8.75 -1.21 -18.43
C THR A 3 9.44 -1.57 -17.11
N THR A 4 10.76 -1.73 -17.13
CA THR A 4 11.58 -1.93 -15.94
C THR A 4 11.60 -0.65 -15.11
N PRO A 5 11.09 -0.66 -13.87
CA PRO A 5 11.11 0.52 -13.01
C PRO A 5 12.55 0.87 -12.59
N PRO A 6 12.90 2.16 -12.43
CA PRO A 6 14.24 2.59 -12.04
C PRO A 6 14.67 2.03 -10.66
N PRO A 7 15.98 1.99 -10.35
CA PRO A 7 16.52 1.27 -9.19
C PRO A 7 16.04 1.78 -7.81
N HIS A 8 15.36 2.93 -7.77
CA HIS A 8 14.87 3.59 -6.54
C HIS A 8 13.46 4.16 -6.70
N THR A 9 12.62 3.58 -7.57
CA THR A 9 11.21 4.00 -7.61
C THR A 9 10.55 3.66 -6.28
N PRO A 10 9.99 4.63 -5.54
CA PRO A 10 9.12 4.32 -4.41
C PRO A 10 8.00 3.43 -4.91
N ASP A 11 7.64 2.40 -4.16
CA ASP A 11 6.73 1.36 -4.63
C ASP A 11 5.38 1.97 -5.05
N LEU A 12 5.13 2.02 -6.37
CA LEU A 12 3.95 2.67 -6.96
C LEU A 12 2.75 1.71 -7.03
N SER A 13 2.84 0.56 -6.37
CA SER A 13 1.73 -0.36 -6.19
C SER A 13 0.74 0.21 -5.17
N PRO A 14 -0.55 0.39 -5.49
CA PRO A 14 -1.57 0.75 -4.50
C PRO A 14 -1.62 -0.24 -3.33
N THR A 15 -1.26 -1.50 -3.58
CA THR A 15 -1.24 -2.57 -2.58
C THR A 15 -0.13 -2.35 -1.55
N ASP A 16 1.09 -2.08 -2.02
CA ASP A 16 2.27 -1.92 -1.17
C ASP A 16 2.29 -0.53 -0.50
N TYR A 17 1.75 0.49 -1.16
CA TYR A 17 1.66 1.85 -0.62
C TYR A 17 0.55 2.03 0.43
N PHE A 18 -0.59 1.36 0.26
CA PHE A 18 -1.78 1.62 1.07
C PHE A 18 -2.31 0.37 1.77
N LEU A 19 -2.57 -0.71 1.04
CA LEU A 19 -3.32 -1.84 1.57
C LEU A 19 -2.54 -2.58 2.65
N PHE A 20 -1.29 -2.96 2.36
CA PHE A 20 -0.46 -3.69 3.33
C PHE A 20 -0.11 -2.84 4.54
N PRO A 21 0.35 -1.58 4.43
CA PRO A 21 0.60 -0.73 5.59
C PRO A 21 -0.63 -0.58 6.49
N LYS A 22 -1.81 -0.39 5.89
CA LYS A 22 -3.06 -0.19 6.64
C LYS A 22 -3.48 -1.44 7.41
N VAL A 23 -3.41 -2.63 6.78
CA VAL A 23 -3.75 -3.89 7.42
C VAL A 23 -2.69 -4.28 8.45
N THR A 24 -1.40 -4.18 8.12
CA THR A 24 -0.31 -4.55 9.03
C THR A 24 -0.26 -3.65 10.26
N LEU A 25 -0.55 -2.34 10.14
CA LEU A 25 -0.65 -1.44 11.28
C LEU A 25 -1.75 -1.89 12.27
N GLN A 26 -2.91 -2.30 11.76
CA GLN A 26 -4.03 -2.75 12.59
C GLN A 26 -3.79 -4.11 13.25
N LEU A 27 -2.89 -4.93 12.69
CA LEU A 27 -2.54 -6.25 13.20
C LEU A 27 -1.21 -6.24 13.97
N LYS A 28 -0.56 -5.07 14.11
CA LYS A 28 0.75 -4.94 14.74
C LYS A 28 0.68 -5.39 16.19
N GLY A 29 1.58 -6.29 16.58
CA GLY A 29 1.66 -6.84 17.94
C GLY A 29 0.65 -7.94 18.25
N ALA A 30 -0.30 -8.24 17.34
CA ALA A 30 -1.17 -9.39 17.50
C ALA A 30 -0.38 -10.70 17.27
N ARG A 31 -0.62 -11.69 18.13
CA ARG A 31 -0.11 -13.05 17.97
C ARG A 31 -1.25 -13.95 17.51
N PHE A 32 -0.95 -14.83 16.56
CA PHE A 32 -1.91 -15.78 16.02
C PHE A 32 -1.28 -17.16 16.03
N ASP A 33 -1.99 -18.12 16.62
CA ASP A 33 -1.48 -19.49 16.76
C ASP A 33 -1.65 -20.32 15.48
N THR A 34 -2.48 -19.85 14.54
CA THR A 34 -2.78 -20.57 13.30
C THR A 34 -2.88 -19.65 12.09
N ILE A 35 -2.58 -20.21 10.91
CA ILE A 35 -2.76 -19.53 9.62
C ILE A 35 -4.23 -19.12 9.43
N LYS A 36 -5.19 -19.97 9.84
CA LYS A 36 -6.62 -19.66 9.76
C LYS A 36 -6.99 -18.41 10.56
N ALA A 37 -6.41 -18.24 11.75
CA ALA A 37 -6.63 -17.06 12.57
C ALA A 37 -6.07 -15.80 11.90
N ILE A 38 -4.89 -15.88 11.29
CA ILE A 38 -4.30 -14.77 10.51
C ILE A 38 -5.19 -14.41 9.32
N GLN A 39 -5.59 -15.40 8.51
CA GLN A 39 -6.44 -15.20 7.34
C GLN A 39 -7.77 -14.54 7.72
N LYS A 40 -8.41 -15.02 8.79
CA LYS A 40 -9.63 -14.42 9.29
C LYS A 40 -9.40 -12.97 9.73
N ALA A 41 -8.38 -12.71 10.56
CA ALA A 41 -8.11 -11.36 11.06
C ALA A 41 -7.82 -10.37 9.93
N VAL A 42 -7.00 -10.78 8.95
CA VAL A 42 -6.73 -9.98 7.74
C VAL A 42 -8.02 -9.73 6.95
N THR A 43 -8.85 -10.75 6.75
CA THR A 43 -10.12 -10.63 6.01
C THR A 43 -11.09 -9.68 6.70
N ASP A 44 -11.26 -9.83 8.02
CA ASP A 44 -12.11 -8.96 8.83
C ASP A 44 -11.62 -7.50 8.72
N LYS A 45 -10.30 -7.26 8.74
CA LYS A 45 -9.75 -5.91 8.57
C LYS A 45 -9.96 -5.35 7.18
N LEU A 46 -9.81 -6.16 6.13
CA LEU A 46 -10.05 -5.73 4.76
C LEU A 46 -11.52 -5.35 4.53
N GLN A 47 -12.47 -6.10 5.10
CA GLN A 47 -13.91 -5.86 4.93
C GLN A 47 -14.40 -4.54 5.53
N VAL A 48 -13.70 -4.01 6.54
CA VAL A 48 -14.09 -2.75 7.20
C VAL A 48 -13.40 -1.53 6.60
N ILE A 49 -12.50 -1.69 5.60
CA ILE A 49 -11.87 -0.54 4.93
C ILE A 49 -12.92 0.13 4.03
N PRO A 50 -13.24 1.41 4.25
CA PRO A 50 -14.15 2.14 3.39
C PRO A 50 -13.67 2.23 1.93
N ALA A 51 -14.58 2.15 0.97
CA ALA A 51 -14.27 2.30 -0.45
C ALA A 51 -13.60 3.66 -0.76
N GLU A 52 -13.96 4.71 -0.02
CA GLU A 52 -13.34 6.04 -0.13
C GLU A 52 -11.84 6.02 0.15
N ASP A 53 -11.37 5.16 1.06
CA ASP A 53 -9.95 5.08 1.38
C ASP A 53 -9.14 4.52 0.21
N PHE A 54 -9.70 3.57 -0.54
CA PHE A 54 -9.09 3.08 -1.78
C PHE A 54 -9.03 4.18 -2.86
N SER A 55 -10.10 4.99 -2.99
CA SER A 55 -10.11 6.13 -3.90
C SER A 55 -9.05 7.16 -3.53
N ASN A 56 -8.94 7.49 -2.24
CA ASN A 56 -7.96 8.43 -1.73
C ASN A 56 -6.52 7.92 -1.90
N ALA A 57 -6.28 6.64 -1.64
CA ALA A 57 -4.98 6.01 -1.87
C ALA A 57 -4.56 6.07 -3.35
N THR A 58 -5.50 5.80 -4.26
CA THR A 58 -5.26 5.86 -5.71
C THR A 58 -4.91 7.28 -6.16
N LYS A 59 -5.63 8.29 -5.63
CA LYS A 59 -5.32 9.70 -5.89
C LYS A 59 -3.94 10.09 -5.37
N LYS A 60 -3.62 9.70 -4.12
CA LYS A 60 -2.33 10.00 -3.50
C LYS A 60 -1.17 9.38 -4.29
N LEU A 61 -1.34 8.14 -4.73
CA LEU A 61 -0.40 7.46 -5.60
C LEU A 61 -0.19 8.20 -6.93
N ALA A 62 -1.28 8.66 -7.57
CA ALA A 62 -1.18 9.46 -8.81
C ALA A 62 -0.43 10.78 -8.58
N THR A 63 -0.67 11.45 -7.44
CA THR A 63 0.08 12.66 -7.06
C THR A 63 1.57 12.36 -6.84
N SER A 64 1.91 11.27 -6.13
CA SER A 64 3.30 10.86 -5.90
C SER A 64 4.01 10.48 -7.21
N ALA A 65 3.32 9.82 -8.15
CA ALA A 65 3.86 9.52 -9.47
C ALA A 65 4.18 10.81 -10.27
N ASN A 66 3.31 11.82 -10.20
CA ASN A 66 3.55 13.13 -10.84
C ASN A 66 4.72 13.89 -10.20
N GLN A 67 4.90 13.78 -8.88
CA GLN A 67 6.05 14.37 -8.20
C GLN A 67 7.37 13.68 -8.57
N CYS A 68 7.35 12.33 -8.67
CA CYS A 68 8.51 11.56 -9.11
C CYS A 68 8.96 11.95 -10.54
N SER A 69 8.00 12.17 -11.45
CA SER A 69 8.31 12.60 -12.83
C SER A 69 8.84 14.02 -12.90
N ALA A 70 8.29 14.96 -12.11
CA ALA A 70 8.75 16.35 -12.03
C ALA A 70 10.18 16.49 -11.45
N SER A 71 10.64 15.47 -10.73
CA SER A 71 11.87 15.55 -9.93
C SER A 71 13.02 14.72 -10.49
N ASN A 72 12.88 14.27 -11.74
CA ASN A 72 13.86 13.49 -12.47
C ASN A 72 14.37 12.25 -11.69
N GLY A 73 13.50 11.63 -10.88
CA GLY A 73 13.83 10.44 -10.07
C GLY A 73 14.43 10.71 -8.69
N SER A 74 14.41 11.95 -8.20
CA SER A 74 14.82 12.26 -6.81
C SER A 74 13.75 11.79 -5.82
N TYR A 75 14.18 11.16 -4.71
CA TYR A 75 13.31 10.67 -3.64
C TYR A 75 12.77 11.83 -2.79
N PHE A 76 11.48 11.82 -2.46
CA PHE A 76 10.88 12.75 -1.48
C PHE A 76 10.38 11.97 -0.27
N GLU A 77 10.56 12.54 0.92
CA GLU A 77 9.98 12.06 2.18
C GLU A 77 8.49 12.38 2.31
#